data_AF-A0A0K9XWX8-F1
#
_entry.id   AF-A0A0K9XWX8-F1
#
_cell.length_a   1.000
_cell.length_b   1.000
_cell.length_c   1.000
_cell.angle_alpha   90.00
_cell.angle_beta   90.00
_cell.angle_gamma   90.00
#
_symmetry.space_group_name_H-M   'P 1'
#
loop_
_entity.id
_entity.type
_entity.pdbx_description
1 polymer ?
#
loop_
_entity_poly.entity_id
_entity_poly.type
_entity_poly.pdbx_seq_one_letter_code
_entity_poly.pdbx_strand_id
1 'polypeptide(L)'
;MKKIFLVFSLILIFSCTESKYEDKPIVENAVDNTDSSIKSSFGSGRDEDLIDKIYSELIKNDKKLSILDDKMLKTYEKSKAVLENYQNVLNKSESYYTAANFHAKTITDSILKQKIESQIKMSSEKYDLKIKKIKNIISLLDKNTEKINDFYSAFKIRKTLPEIEKYQNAHPLKTDSLEKFIEKQNKLLIELKNIK
;
A
#
# COMPACT_ATOMS: atom_id res chain seq x y z
N MET A 1 -0.09 -62.98 -64.15
CA MET A 1 -1.39 -62.30 -64.38
C MET A 1 -2.27 -62.48 -63.14
N LYS A 2 -3.02 -61.42 -62.76
CA LYS A 2 -4.11 -61.32 -61.75
C LYS A 2 -3.65 -61.16 -60.28
N LYS A 3 -3.62 -59.94 -59.71
CA LYS A 3 -4.67 -59.01 -59.20
C LYS A 3 -4.93 -59.25 -57.68
N ILE A 4 -4.43 -58.36 -56.78
CA ILE A 4 -5.17 -57.33 -55.95
C ILE A 4 -5.98 -57.99 -54.82
N PHE A 5 -5.81 -57.71 -53.51
CA PHE A 5 -6.06 -56.50 -52.67
C PHE A 5 -5.24 -56.66 -51.35
N LEU A 6 -4.55 -55.70 -50.72
CA LEU A 6 -4.84 -54.33 -50.25
C LEU A 6 -6.07 -54.22 -49.33
N VAL A 7 -5.87 -54.38 -48.02
CA VAL A 7 -6.69 -53.73 -46.98
C VAL A 7 -5.76 -53.23 -45.87
N PHE A 8 -5.38 -51.96 -45.99
CA PHE A 8 -4.90 -51.11 -44.91
C PHE A 8 -6.09 -50.87 -43.96
N SER A 9 -6.00 -51.33 -42.70
CA SER A 9 -6.91 -50.84 -41.66
C SER A 9 -6.36 -49.53 -41.14
N LEU A 10 -6.82 -48.44 -41.73
CA LEU A 10 -6.54 -47.08 -41.31
C LEU A 10 -7.44 -46.77 -40.11
N ILE A 11 -6.90 -46.90 -38.90
CA ILE A 11 -7.57 -46.44 -37.67
C ILE A 11 -7.50 -44.91 -37.68
N LEU A 12 -8.62 -44.28 -38.02
CA LEU A 12 -8.85 -42.85 -37.84
C LEU A 12 -9.00 -42.55 -36.35
N ILE A 13 -7.89 -42.28 -35.68
CA ILE A 13 -7.89 -41.52 -34.43
C ILE A 13 -8.23 -40.07 -34.77
N PHE A 14 -9.51 -39.72 -34.68
CA PHE A 14 -9.93 -38.33 -34.51
C PHE A 14 -9.45 -37.84 -33.15
N SER A 15 -8.21 -37.34 -33.10
CA SER A 15 -7.77 -36.51 -31.99
C SER A 15 -8.49 -35.18 -32.10
N CYS A 16 -9.37 -34.88 -31.14
CA CYS A 16 -9.77 -33.52 -30.83
C CYS A 16 -8.50 -32.68 -30.65
N THR A 17 -8.20 -31.82 -31.62
CA THR A 17 -7.32 -30.69 -31.38
C THR A 17 -8.14 -29.66 -30.62
N GLU A 18 -8.23 -29.84 -29.31
CA GLU A 18 -8.35 -28.68 -28.42
C GLU A 18 -7.12 -27.83 -28.69
N SER A 19 -7.32 -26.63 -29.23
CA SER A 19 -6.25 -25.66 -29.38
C SER A 19 -5.75 -25.34 -27.97
N LYS A 20 -4.70 -26.06 -27.55
CA LYS A 20 -3.91 -25.65 -26.41
C LYS A 20 -3.52 -24.21 -26.68
N TYR A 21 -3.98 -23.31 -25.81
CA TYR A 21 -3.39 -22.00 -25.69
C TYR A 21 -1.89 -22.25 -25.58
N GLU A 22 -1.13 -21.85 -26.61
CA GLU A 22 0.32 -21.88 -26.53
C GLU A 22 0.69 -21.04 -25.30
N ASP A 23 1.27 -21.68 -24.30
CA ASP A 23 2.00 -21.01 -23.24
C ASP A 23 3.09 -20.19 -23.92
N LYS A 24 2.79 -18.92 -24.17
CA LYS A 24 3.82 -17.93 -24.48
C LYS A 24 4.82 -17.95 -23.32
N PRO A 25 6.12 -17.80 -23.62
CA PRO A 25 7.14 -17.77 -22.57
C PRO A 25 6.74 -16.74 -21.53
N ILE A 26 6.66 -17.18 -20.27
CA ILE A 26 6.36 -16.36 -19.10
C ILE A 26 7.36 -15.21 -19.12
N VAL A 27 6.90 -14.03 -19.52
CA VAL A 27 7.69 -12.81 -19.39
C VAL A 27 7.75 -12.55 -17.90
N GLU A 28 8.89 -12.81 -17.27
CA GLU A 28 9.11 -12.54 -15.85
C GLU A 28 8.66 -11.10 -15.53
N ASN A 29 7.56 -10.95 -14.79
CA ASN A 29 6.91 -9.68 -14.50
C ASN A 29 6.78 -9.52 -12.98
N ALA A 30 7.13 -8.33 -12.47
CA ALA A 30 7.01 -8.03 -11.06
C ALA A 30 5.57 -8.22 -10.54
N VAL A 31 4.55 -7.95 -11.37
CA VAL A 31 3.13 -8.17 -11.05
C VAL A 31 2.82 -9.65 -10.86
N ASP A 32 3.27 -10.51 -11.78
CA ASP A 32 3.01 -11.96 -11.72
C ASP A 32 3.67 -12.62 -10.50
N ASN A 33 4.76 -12.03 -10.00
CA ASN A 33 5.48 -12.51 -8.82
C ASN A 33 4.82 -12.09 -7.48
N THR A 34 3.83 -11.19 -7.51
CA THR A 34 3.16 -10.67 -6.29
C THR A 34 2.19 -11.63 -5.61
N ASP A 35 1.80 -12.71 -6.29
CA ASP A 35 0.98 -13.78 -5.73
C ASP A 35 1.81 -14.81 -4.93
N SER A 36 3.14 -14.76 -5.04
CA SER A 36 4.04 -15.52 -4.17
C SER A 36 4.22 -14.78 -2.84
N SER A 37 3.92 -15.45 -1.73
CA SER A 37 3.86 -14.88 -0.38
C SER A 37 5.13 -14.13 0.03
N ILE A 38 5.12 -12.79 -0.03
CA ILE A 38 6.25 -11.96 0.39
C ILE A 38 5.76 -10.96 1.42
N LYS A 39 6.11 -11.20 2.69
CA LYS A 39 5.89 -10.25 3.77
C LYS A 39 6.70 -8.99 3.51
N SER A 40 6.02 -7.88 3.24
CA SER A 40 6.61 -6.55 3.28
C SER A 40 7.02 -6.21 4.72
N SER A 41 8.12 -5.46 4.88
CA SER A 41 8.65 -5.01 6.17
C SER A 41 7.72 -4.08 6.96
N PHE A 42 6.54 -3.76 6.42
CA PHE A 42 5.51 -2.90 7.05
C PHE A 42 4.15 -3.61 7.28
N GLY A 43 4.05 -4.93 7.07
CA GLY A 43 2.76 -5.62 7.06
C GLY A 43 2.18 -5.96 8.43
N SER A 44 1.24 -5.14 8.93
CA SER A 44 0.21 -5.59 9.86
C SER A 44 -1.01 -6.14 9.09
N GLY A 45 -1.02 -7.44 8.82
CA GLY A 45 -2.22 -8.31 8.80
C GLY A 45 -3.45 -7.92 7.96
N ARG A 46 -3.33 -7.16 6.88
CA ARG A 46 -4.39 -6.93 5.87
C ARG A 46 -3.77 -7.09 4.49
N ASP A 47 -4.55 -7.55 3.51
CA ASP A 47 -4.14 -7.72 2.11
C ASP A 47 -3.12 -6.66 1.72
N GLU A 48 -1.87 -7.09 1.53
CA GLU A 48 -0.78 -6.16 1.24
C GLU A 48 -1.10 -5.41 -0.05
N ASP A 49 -0.95 -4.09 0.00
CA ASP A 49 -1.21 -3.17 -1.12
C ASP A 49 -0.43 -3.63 -2.37
N LEU A 50 -1.14 -3.80 -3.50
CA LEU A 50 -0.55 -4.31 -4.75
C LEU A 50 0.60 -3.42 -5.28
N ILE A 51 0.54 -2.11 -5.06
CA ILE A 51 1.63 -1.19 -5.40
C ILE A 51 2.86 -1.52 -4.54
N ASP A 52 2.66 -1.73 -3.25
CA ASP A 52 3.77 -2.07 -2.35
C ASP A 52 4.37 -3.45 -2.65
N LYS A 53 3.56 -4.42 -3.09
CA LYS A 53 4.07 -5.72 -3.56
C LYS A 53 4.92 -5.58 -4.83
N ILE A 54 4.40 -4.92 -5.87
CA ILE A 54 5.14 -4.70 -7.12
C ILE A 54 6.43 -3.93 -6.83
N TYR A 55 6.35 -2.88 -6.01
CA TYR A 55 7.50 -2.07 -5.64
C TYR A 55 8.55 -2.87 -4.85
N SER A 56 8.12 -3.78 -3.97
CA SER A 56 9.03 -4.70 -3.26
C SER A 56 9.76 -5.64 -4.21
N GLU A 57 9.09 -6.15 -5.26
CA GLU A 57 9.76 -6.92 -6.32
C GLU A 57 10.80 -6.11 -7.07
N LEU A 58 10.47 -4.85 -7.41
CA LEU A 58 11.41 -3.95 -8.07
C LEU A 58 12.65 -3.67 -7.21
N ILE A 59 12.49 -3.53 -5.89
CA ILE A 59 13.60 -3.27 -4.96
C ILE A 59 14.61 -4.43 -4.93
N LYS A 60 14.15 -5.69 -5.01
CA LYS A 60 15.04 -6.86 -4.90
C LYS A 60 16.18 -6.83 -5.92
N ASN A 61 15.90 -6.32 -7.11
CA ASN A 61 16.84 -6.32 -8.23
C ASN A 61 17.44 -4.92 -8.52
N ASP A 62 16.99 -3.87 -7.84
CA ASP A 62 17.53 -2.50 -7.99
C ASP A 62 18.17 -2.02 -6.68
N LYS A 63 19.51 -2.10 -6.61
CA LYS A 63 20.30 -1.63 -5.46
C LYS A 63 20.09 -0.15 -5.15
N LYS A 64 19.89 0.71 -6.17
CA LYS A 64 19.67 2.14 -5.93
C LYS A 64 18.30 2.36 -5.28
N LEU A 65 17.29 1.61 -5.73
CA LEU A 65 15.95 1.64 -5.16
C LEU A 65 15.94 1.12 -3.72
N SER A 66 16.64 0.02 -3.46
CA SER A 66 16.84 -0.52 -2.11
C SER A 66 17.48 0.48 -1.15
N ILE A 67 18.55 1.17 -1.59
CA ILE A 67 19.20 2.21 -0.77
C ILE A 67 18.26 3.37 -0.48
N LEU A 68 17.43 3.78 -1.45
CA LEU A 68 16.45 4.84 -1.26
C LEU A 68 15.38 4.44 -0.25
N ASP A 69 14.84 3.23 -0.36
CA ASP A 69 13.82 2.70 0.55
C ASP A 69 14.35 2.57 1.99
N ASP A 70 15.55 2.01 2.15
CA ASP A 70 16.22 1.93 3.45
C ASP A 70 16.49 3.31 4.06
N LYS A 71 16.88 4.30 3.23
CA LYS A 71 17.04 5.68 3.68
C LYS A 71 15.71 6.28 4.14
N MET A 72 14.61 6.01 3.44
CA MET A 72 13.27 6.46 3.82
C MET A 72 12.86 5.88 5.17
N LEU A 73 12.97 4.57 5.35
CA LEU A 73 12.68 3.87 6.60
C LEU A 73 13.49 4.46 7.77
N LYS A 74 14.82 4.53 7.62
CA LYS A 74 15.72 5.07 8.66
C LYS A 74 15.43 6.53 8.99
N THR A 75 15.03 7.33 8.00
CA THR A 75 14.68 8.74 8.23
C THR A 75 13.40 8.85 9.05
N TYR A 76 12.40 8.03 8.72
CA TYR A 76 11.14 7.98 9.45
C TYR A 76 11.34 7.52 10.90
N GLU A 77 12.06 6.43 11.13
CA GLU A 77 12.34 5.91 12.48
C GLU A 77 13.10 6.93 13.34
N LYS A 78 14.14 7.57 12.79
CA LYS A 78 14.88 8.62 13.48
C LYS A 78 14.01 9.83 13.79
N SER A 79 13.17 10.26 12.85
CA SER A 79 12.23 11.36 13.06
C SER A 79 11.30 11.07 14.24
N LYS A 80 10.69 9.87 14.26
CA LYS A 80 9.82 9.42 15.34
C LYS A 80 10.53 9.42 16.70
N ALA A 81 11.72 8.81 16.78
CA ALA A 81 12.49 8.73 18.02
C ALA A 81 12.90 10.12 18.55
N VAL A 82 13.27 11.04 17.66
CA VAL A 82 13.59 12.41 18.04
C VAL A 82 12.35 13.12 18.58
N LEU A 83 11.23 13.07 17.86
CA LEU A 83 9.98 13.72 18.27
C LEU A 83 9.43 13.20 19.60
N GLU A 84 9.49 11.89 19.84
CA GLU A 84 9.02 11.26 21.06
C GLU A 84 9.67 11.86 22.32
N ASN A 85 10.98 12.11 22.27
CA ASN A 85 11.70 12.74 23.39
C ASN A 85 11.17 14.14 23.71
N TYR A 86 10.90 14.96 22.68
CA TYR A 86 10.33 16.29 22.88
C TYR A 86 8.90 16.21 23.40
N GLN A 87 8.07 15.36 22.81
CA GLN A 87 6.67 15.19 23.21
C GLN A 87 6.57 14.73 24.66
N ASN A 88 7.42 13.80 25.10
CA ASN A 88 7.46 13.34 26.50
C ASN A 88 7.72 14.49 27.47
N VAL A 89 8.70 15.35 27.19
CA VAL A 89 9.00 16.51 28.05
C VAL A 89 7.86 17.52 28.02
N LEU A 90 7.34 17.85 26.84
CA LEU A 90 6.24 18.81 26.68
C LEU A 90 4.97 18.36 27.43
N ASN A 91 4.57 17.11 27.24
CA ASN A 91 3.39 16.52 27.89
C ASN A 91 3.58 16.45 29.41
N LYS A 92 4.79 16.12 29.89
CA LYS A 92 5.09 16.11 31.32
C LYS A 92 5.05 17.51 31.93
N SER A 93 5.59 18.51 31.23
CA SER A 93 5.51 19.91 31.64
C SER A 93 4.06 20.38 31.77
N GLU A 94 3.21 20.07 30.78
CA GLU A 94 1.79 20.39 30.83
C GLU A 94 1.08 19.67 31.99
N SER A 95 1.43 18.40 32.24
CA SER A 95 0.90 17.64 33.37
C SER A 95 1.19 18.29 34.73
N TYR A 96 2.37 18.89 34.92
CA TYR A 96 2.68 19.63 36.15
C TYR A 96 1.78 20.84 36.36
N TYR A 97 1.51 21.61 35.31
CA TYR A 97 0.61 22.75 35.40
C TYR A 97 -0.85 22.32 35.61
N THR A 98 -1.29 21.23 34.99
CA THR A 98 -2.60 20.63 35.23
C THR A 98 -2.75 20.21 36.69
N ALA A 99 -1.75 19.53 37.26
CA ALA A 99 -1.76 19.13 38.67
C ALA A 99 -1.74 20.36 39.61
N ALA A 100 -0.92 21.36 39.32
CA ALA A 100 -0.87 22.60 40.11
C ALA A 100 -2.22 23.32 40.12
N ASN A 101 -2.90 23.43 38.97
CA ASN A 101 -4.23 24.00 38.88
C ASN A 101 -5.27 23.19 39.66
N PHE A 102 -5.18 21.86 39.62
CA PHE A 102 -6.06 20.99 40.42
C PHE A 102 -5.91 21.26 41.92
N HIS A 103 -4.67 21.35 42.42
CA HIS A 103 -4.41 21.67 43.82
C HIS A 103 -4.80 23.11 44.18
N ALA A 104 -4.59 24.09 43.29
CA ALA A 104 -5.02 25.46 43.54
C ALA A 104 -6.54 25.56 43.76
N LYS A 105 -7.32 24.73 43.05
CA LYS A 105 -8.78 24.69 43.20
C LYS A 105 -9.25 24.25 44.58
N THR A 106 -8.46 23.48 45.32
CA THR A 106 -8.81 22.99 46.67
C THR A 106 -8.56 24.03 47.77
N ILE A 107 -7.94 25.17 47.46
CA ILE A 107 -7.69 26.25 48.41
C ILE A 107 -9.02 26.96 48.74
N THR A 108 -9.38 27.03 50.02
CA THR A 108 -10.63 27.65 50.49
C THR A 108 -10.55 29.17 50.57
N ASP A 109 -9.39 29.72 50.96
CA ASP A 109 -9.15 31.16 50.95
C ASP A 109 -9.16 31.68 49.50
N SER A 110 -10.16 32.50 49.17
CA SER A 110 -10.41 32.97 47.81
C SER A 110 -9.31 33.90 47.29
N ILE A 111 -8.73 34.73 48.15
CA ILE A 111 -7.67 35.67 47.78
C ILE A 111 -6.38 34.90 47.52
N LEU A 112 -6.05 33.96 48.40
CA LEU A 112 -4.89 33.09 48.23
C LEU A 112 -5.04 32.22 46.98
N LYS A 113 -6.21 31.62 46.76
CA LYS A 113 -6.51 30.82 45.56
C LYS A 113 -6.26 31.60 44.28
N GLN A 114 -6.86 32.79 44.15
CA GLN A 114 -6.67 33.64 42.97
C GLN A 114 -5.20 34.02 42.75
N LYS A 115 -4.46 34.30 43.83
CA LYS A 115 -3.03 34.59 43.76
C LYS A 115 -2.22 33.40 43.24
N ILE A 116 -2.47 32.19 43.75
CA ILE A 116 -1.78 30.98 43.30
C ILE A 116 -2.14 30.66 41.84
N GLU A 117 -3.42 30.73 41.46
CA GLU A 117 -3.86 30.51 40.07
C GLU A 117 -3.17 31.49 39.10
N SER A 118 -3.06 32.77 39.47
CA SER A 118 -2.32 33.78 38.69
C SER A 118 -0.83 33.45 38.56
N GLN A 119 -0.18 33.02 39.64
CA GLN A 119 1.23 32.60 39.61
C GLN A 119 1.46 31.38 38.71
N ILE A 120 0.57 30.38 38.76
CA ILE A 120 0.61 29.20 37.89
C ILE A 120 0.50 29.65 36.42
N LYS A 121 -0.48 30.51 36.11
CA LYS A 121 -0.71 31.03 34.76
C LYS A 121 0.51 31.79 34.22
N MET A 122 1.07 32.71 35.00
CA MET A 122 2.27 33.45 34.60
C MET A 122 3.47 32.52 34.36
N SER A 123 3.63 31.48 35.18
CA SER A 123 4.69 30.48 35.02
C SER A 123 4.50 29.67 33.73
N SER A 124 3.27 29.21 33.44
CA SER A 124 2.97 28.46 32.22
C SER A 124 3.16 29.31 30.96
N GLU A 125 2.68 30.57 30.96
CA GLU A 125 2.86 31.49 29.83
C GLU A 125 4.35 31.77 29.55
N LYS A 126 5.17 31.94 30.60
CA LYS A 126 6.62 32.09 30.46
C LYS A 126 7.25 30.83 29.86
N TYR A 127 6.80 29.65 30.26
CA TYR A 127 7.29 28.40 29.67
C TYR A 127 6.87 28.26 28.20
N ASP A 128 5.63 28.59 27.85
CA ASP A 128 5.14 28.57 26.47
C ASP A 128 5.97 29.47 25.54
N LEU A 129 6.34 30.66 26.00
CA LEU A 129 7.24 31.54 25.26
C LEU A 129 8.63 30.91 25.06
N LYS A 130 9.16 30.22 26.08
CA LYS A 130 10.46 29.53 26.02
C LYS A 130 10.47 28.40 24.99
N ILE A 131 9.36 27.67 24.85
CA ILE A 131 9.25 26.52 23.94
C ILE A 131 8.65 26.86 22.56
N LYS A 132 8.23 28.12 22.32
CA LYS A 132 7.62 28.53 21.06
C LYS A 132 8.45 28.14 19.83
N LYS A 133 9.76 28.35 19.88
CA LYS A 133 10.67 27.96 18.79
C LYS A 133 10.71 26.45 18.58
N ILE A 134 10.68 25.66 19.66
CA ILE A 134 10.66 24.19 19.61
C ILE A 134 9.37 23.71 18.95
N LYS A 135 8.20 24.21 19.41
CA LYS A 135 6.89 23.89 18.81
C LYS A 135 6.85 24.19 17.31
N ASN A 136 7.43 25.32 16.88
CA ASN A 136 7.51 25.69 15.47
C ASN A 136 8.39 24.73 14.66
N ILE A 137 9.53 24.29 15.20
CA ILE A 137 10.42 23.34 14.53
C ILE A 137 9.75 21.97 14.41
N ILE A 138 9.08 21.50 15.46
CA ILE A 138 8.30 20.26 15.44
C ILE A 138 7.25 20.32 14.32
N SER A 139 6.46 21.39 14.26
CA SER A 139 5.45 21.56 13.20
C SER A 139 6.04 21.59 11.79
N LEU A 140 7.24 22.16 11.62
CA LEU A 140 7.95 22.13 10.33
C LEU A 140 8.43 20.72 9.98
N LEU A 141 8.91 19.95 10.97
CA LEU A 141 9.32 18.57 10.79
C LEU A 141 8.14 17.67 10.36
N ASP A 142 6.98 17.87 10.99
CA ASP A 142 5.75 17.14 10.64
C ASP A 142 5.34 17.42 9.19
N LYS A 143 5.29 18.70 8.79
CA LYS A 143 4.99 19.10 7.40
C LYS A 143 6.00 18.55 6.38
N ASN A 144 7.27 18.47 6.75
CA ASN A 144 8.29 17.88 5.89
C ASN A 144 8.10 16.38 5.77
N THR A 145 7.73 15.70 6.85
CA THR A 145 7.42 14.26 6.86
C THR A 145 6.22 13.95 5.96
N GLU A 146 5.15 14.75 6.05
CA GLU A 146 3.99 14.65 5.15
C GLU A 146 4.40 14.77 3.68
N LYS A 147 5.14 15.84 3.32
CA LYS A 147 5.62 16.04 1.94
C LYS A 147 6.49 14.89 1.45
N ILE A 148 7.40 14.41 2.31
CA ILE A 148 8.27 13.28 1.98
C ILE A 148 7.43 12.03 1.68
N ASN A 149 6.41 11.76 2.48
CA ASN A 149 5.50 10.63 2.27
C ASN A 149 4.68 10.78 0.99
N ASP A 150 4.18 11.97 0.68
CA ASP A 150 3.45 12.25 -0.56
C ASP A 150 4.33 11.99 -1.79
N PHE A 151 5.55 12.55 -1.79
CA PHE A 151 6.49 12.35 -2.89
C PHE A 151 6.93 10.90 -3.01
N TYR A 152 7.15 10.20 -1.89
CA TYR A 152 7.54 8.80 -1.92
C TYR A 152 6.41 7.91 -2.44
N SER A 153 5.17 8.18 -2.04
CA SER A 153 3.98 7.47 -2.55
C SER A 153 3.81 7.69 -4.04
N ALA A 154 3.91 8.94 -4.50
CA ALA A 154 3.85 9.27 -5.91
C ALA A 154 5.02 8.67 -6.71
N PHE A 155 6.20 8.53 -6.09
CA PHE A 155 7.34 7.85 -6.70
C PHE A 155 7.08 6.35 -6.84
N LYS A 156 6.59 5.66 -5.80
CA LYS A 156 6.21 4.24 -5.86
C LYS A 156 5.21 3.99 -6.99
N ILE A 157 4.13 4.75 -7.05
CA ILE A 157 3.11 4.64 -8.12
C ILE A 157 3.75 4.76 -9.51
N ARG A 158 4.58 5.79 -9.74
CA ARG A 158 5.25 5.96 -11.04
C ARG A 158 6.22 4.82 -11.37
N LYS A 159 6.83 4.21 -10.35
CA LYS A 159 7.73 3.08 -10.53
C LYS A 159 7.01 1.78 -10.83
N THR A 160 5.80 1.59 -10.32
CA THR A 160 5.01 0.37 -10.54
C THR A 160 4.16 0.41 -11.80
N LEU A 161 3.77 1.60 -12.29
CA LEU A 161 2.95 1.74 -13.50
C LEU A 161 3.48 0.94 -14.72
N PRO A 162 4.78 0.98 -15.06
CA PRO A 162 5.30 0.21 -16.18
C PRO A 162 5.14 -1.31 -16.03
N GLU A 163 5.24 -1.84 -14.81
CA GLU A 163 5.04 -3.28 -14.55
C GLU A 163 3.56 -3.66 -14.66
N ILE A 164 2.66 -2.77 -14.23
CA ILE A 164 1.21 -2.94 -14.43
C ILE A 164 0.88 -2.96 -15.93
N GLU A 165 1.42 -2.03 -16.71
CA GLU A 165 1.24 -1.98 -18.16
C GLU A 165 1.83 -3.22 -18.84
N LYS A 166 3.01 -3.70 -18.39
CA LYS A 166 3.62 -4.94 -18.86
C LYS A 166 2.70 -6.14 -18.61
N TYR A 167 2.05 -6.21 -17.45
CA TYR A 167 1.09 -7.27 -17.13
C TYR A 167 -0.11 -7.22 -18.07
N GLN A 168 -0.71 -6.03 -18.25
CA GLN A 168 -1.87 -5.85 -19.13
C GLN A 168 -1.54 -6.21 -20.59
N ASN A 169 -0.35 -5.83 -21.07
CA ASN A 169 0.10 -6.14 -22.42
C ASN A 169 0.46 -7.62 -22.62
N ALA A 170 0.92 -8.30 -21.56
CA ALA A 170 1.16 -9.74 -21.57
C ALA A 170 -0.15 -10.56 -21.55
N HIS A 171 -1.22 -9.99 -21.00
CA HIS A 171 -2.53 -10.62 -20.86
C HIS A 171 -3.63 -9.89 -21.64
N PRO A 172 -3.52 -9.78 -22.99
CA PRO A 172 -4.50 -9.05 -23.78
C PRO A 172 -5.86 -9.75 -23.74
N LEU A 173 -6.89 -9.02 -23.32
CA LEU A 173 -8.27 -9.51 -23.33
C LEU A 173 -8.87 -9.33 -24.73
N LYS A 174 -9.07 -10.44 -25.45
CA LYS A 174 -9.77 -10.45 -26.74
C LYS A 174 -11.25 -10.76 -26.55
N THR A 175 -12.11 -10.11 -27.32
CA THR A 175 -13.56 -10.30 -27.22
C THR A 175 -14.06 -11.51 -28.00
N ASP A 176 -13.30 -12.03 -28.96
CA ASP A 176 -13.71 -13.11 -29.86
C ASP A 176 -14.30 -14.34 -29.13
N SER A 177 -13.74 -14.72 -27.98
CA SER A 177 -14.24 -15.86 -27.19
C SER A 177 -15.56 -15.54 -26.49
N LEU A 178 -15.70 -14.32 -25.98
CA LEU A 178 -16.92 -13.82 -25.34
C LEU A 178 -18.05 -13.67 -26.36
N GLU A 179 -17.76 -13.12 -27.53
CA GLU A 179 -18.73 -12.95 -28.63
C GLU A 179 -19.26 -14.32 -29.10
N LYS A 180 -18.36 -15.28 -29.35
CA LYS A 180 -18.75 -16.66 -29.68
C LYS A 180 -19.58 -17.30 -28.57
N PHE A 181 -19.29 -17.00 -27.30
CA PHE A 181 -20.05 -17.53 -26.18
C PHE A 181 -21.45 -16.88 -26.08
N ILE A 182 -21.58 -15.59 -26.37
CA ILE A 182 -22.86 -14.88 -26.48
C ILE A 182 -23.70 -15.47 -27.61
N GLU A 183 -23.11 -15.75 -28.78
CA GLU A 183 -23.84 -16.38 -29.89
C GLU A 183 -24.42 -17.75 -29.50
N LYS A 184 -23.64 -18.57 -28.78
CA LYS A 184 -24.12 -19.86 -28.27
C LYS A 184 -25.29 -19.69 -27.30
N GLN A 185 -25.20 -18.72 -26.39
CA GLN A 185 -26.29 -18.41 -25.47
C GLN A 185 -27.55 -17.93 -26.21
N ASN A 186 -27.40 -17.08 -27.23
CA ASN A 186 -28.53 -16.61 -28.03
C ASN A 186 -29.24 -17.74 -28.78
N LYS A 187 -28.49 -18.70 -29.34
CA LYS A 187 -29.07 -19.90 -29.97
C LYS A 187 -29.86 -20.72 -28.97
N LEU A 188 -29.31 -20.98 -27.78
CA LEU A 188 -30.01 -21.70 -26.72
C LEU A 188 -31.30 -20.98 -26.29
N LEU A 189 -31.27 -19.66 -26.15
CA LEU A 189 -32.46 -18.87 -25.81
C LEU A 189 -33.55 -18.99 -26.88
N ILE A 190 -33.18 -19.02 -28.17
CA ILE A 190 -34.13 -19.23 -29.26
C ILE A 190 -34.74 -20.62 -29.18
N GLU A 191 -33.92 -21.66 -28.96
CA GLU A 191 -34.40 -23.04 -28.79
C GLU A 191 -35.41 -23.14 -27.64
N LEU A 192 -35.07 -22.61 -26.46
CA LEU A 192 -35.94 -22.64 -25.28
C LEU A 192 -37.27 -21.89 -25.49
N LYS A 193 -37.25 -20.75 -26.20
CA LYS A 193 -38.48 -19.98 -26.52
C LYS A 193 -39.41 -20.72 -27.47
N ASN A 194 -38.89 -21.63 -28.27
CA ASN A 194 -39.64 -22.37 -29.28
C ASN A 194 -40.16 -23.73 -28.76
N ILE A 195 -39.86 -24.09 -27.51
CA ILE A 195 -40.46 -25.25 -26.85
C ILE A 195 -41.90 -24.88 -26.48
N LYS A 196 -42.85 -25.54 -27.15
CA LYS A 196 -44.29 -25.53 -26.80
C LYS A 196 -44.62 -26.75 -25.94
#